data_AF-A0A7V9DYQ0-F1
#
_entry.id   AF-A0A7V9DYQ0-F1
#
_cell.length_a   1.000
_cell.length_b   1.000
_cell.length_c   1.000
_cell.angle_alpha   90.00
_cell.angle_beta   90.00
_cell.angle_gamma   90.00
#
_symmetry.space_group_name_H-M   'P 1'
#
loop_
_entity.id
_entity.type
_entity.pdbx_description
1 polymer ?
#
loop_
_entity_poly.entity_id
_entity_poly.type
_entity_poly.pdbx_seq_one_letter_code
_entity_poly.pdbx_strand_id
1 'polypeptide(L)'
;MVTVVVVAFGLLGVSGLVSRSFVTEVDATQRAQAAMLLQDMVTRIEGNRANAAAYVTGDAGLTGYVSTTSPSGTPAYNFVSCDPVAPLVDQDRCAWGQLLGGGNERIDNANAGVLVGAIGCIYELDT
;
A
#
# COMPACT_ATOMS: atom_id res chain seq x y z
N MET A 1 -1.22 24.05 49.34
CA MET A 1 0.02 23.32 48.96
C MET A 1 -0.25 21.87 48.58
N VAL A 2 -1.09 21.12 49.29
CA VAL A 2 -1.41 19.70 48.96
C VAL A 2 -2.16 19.52 47.61
N THR A 3 -2.98 20.49 47.22
CA THR A 3 -3.77 20.46 45.97
C THR A 3 -2.92 20.41 44.70
N VAL A 4 -1.80 21.12 44.66
CA VAL A 4 -0.90 21.17 43.50
C VAL A 4 -0.23 19.81 43.27
N VAL A 5 0.12 19.11 44.35
CA VAL A 5 0.73 17.78 44.29
C VAL A 5 -0.25 16.75 43.75
N VAL A 6 -1.51 16.78 44.20
CA VAL A 6 -2.56 15.86 43.73
C VAL A 6 -2.86 16.07 42.24
N VAL A 7 -2.93 17.32 41.78
CA VAL A 7 -3.14 17.65 40.36
C VAL A 7 -1.96 17.21 39.49
N ALA A 8 -0.71 17.37 39.97
CA ALA A 8 0.47 16.93 39.24
C ALA A 8 0.49 15.41 39.01
N PHE A 9 0.17 14.61 40.04
CA PHE A 9 0.08 13.14 39.89
C PHE A 9 -1.09 12.71 38.99
N GLY A 10 -2.23 13.42 39.03
CA GLY A 10 -3.35 13.18 38.12
C GLY A 10 -2.99 13.41 36.64
N LEU A 11 -2.27 14.51 36.35
CA LEU A 11 -1.82 14.82 34.99
C LEU A 11 -0.76 13.84 34.47
N LEU A 12 0.15 13.38 35.33
CA LEU A 12 1.12 12.34 34.98
C LEU A 12 0.45 10.99 34.67
N GLY A 13 -0.64 10.66 35.40
CA GLY A 13 -1.46 9.47 35.10
C GLY A 13 -2.15 9.56 33.73
N VAL A 14 -2.69 10.72 33.37
CA VAL A 14 -3.32 10.95 32.05
C VAL A 14 -2.29 10.88 30.91
N SER A 15 -1.09 11.43 31.10
CA SER A 15 0.00 11.31 30.10
C SER A 15 0.40 9.85 29.83
N GLY A 16 0.44 9.01 30.88
CA GLY A 16 0.67 7.57 30.75
C GLY A 16 -0.46 6.82 30.04
N LEU A 17 -1.70 7.30 30.17
CA LEU A 17 -2.86 6.75 29.45
C LEU A 17 -2.87 7.17 27.98
N VAL A 18 -2.60 8.45 27.69
CA VAL A 18 -2.54 9.02 26.33
C VAL A 18 -1.47 8.34 25.49
N SER A 19 -0.30 8.05 26.06
CA SER A 19 0.80 7.34 25.38
C SER A 19 0.45 5.89 25.01
N ARG A 20 -0.41 5.22 25.79
CA ARG A 20 -0.88 3.86 25.48
C ARG A 20 -1.91 3.84 24.34
N SER A 21 -2.72 4.89 24.22
CA SER A 21 -3.69 5.06 23.12
C SER A 21 -3.00 5.16 21.76
N PHE A 22 -1.87 5.89 21.69
CA PHE A 22 -1.08 6.00 20.46
C PHE A 22 -0.58 4.65 19.94
N VAL A 23 -0.21 3.72 20.83
CA VAL A 23 0.31 2.39 20.44
C VAL A 23 -0.77 1.53 19.78
N THR A 24 -2.03 1.67 20.20
CA THR A 24 -3.15 0.93 19.61
C THR A 24 -3.60 1.47 18.24
N GLU A 25 -3.29 2.73 17.93
CA GLU A 25 -3.66 3.36 16.65
C GLU A 25 -2.75 2.95 15.48
N VAL A 26 -1.49 2.60 15.75
CA VAL A 26 -0.52 2.27 14.69
C VAL A 26 -0.89 0.97 13.94
N ASP A 27 -1.38 -0.06 14.64
CA ASP A 27 -1.85 -1.32 14.01
C ASP A 27 -3.16 -1.12 13.22
N ALA A 28 -4.04 -0.22 13.68
CA ALA A 28 -5.27 0.14 12.99
C ALA A 28 -5.00 0.96 11.72
N THR A 29 -3.98 1.83 11.75
CA THR A 29 -3.61 2.69 10.63
C THR A 29 -3.09 1.89 9.43
N GLN A 30 -2.29 0.85 9.66
CA GLN A 30 -1.78 0.00 8.59
C GLN A 30 -2.92 -0.72 7.85
N ARG A 31 -3.95 -1.19 8.57
CA ARG A 31 -5.14 -1.83 7.97
C ARG A 31 -6.01 -0.83 7.22
N ALA A 32 -6.17 0.38 7.74
CA ALA A 32 -6.91 1.44 7.06
C ALA A 32 -6.26 1.82 5.71
N GLN A 33 -4.93 1.92 5.67
CA GLN A 33 -4.21 2.21 4.43
C GLN A 33 -4.28 1.06 3.42
N ALA A 34 -4.16 -0.19 3.88
CA ALA A 34 -4.39 -1.35 3.03
C ALA A 34 -5.82 -1.34 2.43
N ALA A 35 -6.84 -1.03 3.25
CA ALA A 35 -8.22 -0.98 2.80
C ALA A 35 -8.47 0.13 1.76
N MET A 36 -7.87 1.31 1.95
CA MET A 36 -7.96 2.39 0.96
C MET A 36 -7.31 2.01 -0.38
N LEU A 37 -6.15 1.35 -0.35
CA LEU A 37 -5.51 0.85 -1.56
C LEU A 37 -6.37 -0.20 -2.29
N LEU A 38 -6.95 -1.14 -1.54
CA LEU A 38 -7.86 -2.15 -2.12
C LEU A 38 -9.10 -1.51 -2.77
N GLN A 39 -9.67 -0.47 -2.15
CA GLN A 39 -10.80 0.26 -2.73
C GLN A 39 -10.44 0.97 -4.02
N ASP A 40 -9.25 1.58 -4.11
CA ASP A 40 -8.73 2.18 -5.34
C ASP A 40 -8.56 1.12 -6.44
N MET A 41 -7.99 -0.05 -6.10
CA MET A 41 -7.83 -1.16 -7.04
C MET A 41 -9.16 -1.62 -7.64
N VAL A 42 -10.17 -1.87 -6.78
CA VAL A 42 -11.50 -2.28 -7.22
C VAL A 42 -12.15 -1.22 -8.10
N THR A 43 -12.12 0.04 -7.70
CA THR A 43 -12.76 1.14 -8.44
C THR A 43 -12.21 1.28 -9.85
N ARG A 44 -10.89 1.16 -10.02
CA ARG A 44 -10.23 1.26 -11.33
C ARG A 44 -10.51 0.05 -12.22
N ILE A 45 -10.53 -1.16 -11.65
CA ILE A 45 -10.93 -2.38 -12.38
C ILE A 45 -12.39 -2.28 -12.84
N GLU A 46 -13.28 -1.78 -11.99
CA GLU A 46 -14.68 -1.53 -12.34
C GLU A 46 -14.82 -0.47 -13.43
N GLY A 47 -14.03 0.61 -13.36
CA GLY A 47 -13.97 1.64 -14.39
C GLY A 47 -13.45 1.13 -15.74
N ASN A 48 -12.65 0.06 -15.74
CA ASN A 48 -12.08 -0.58 -16.93
C ASN A 48 -12.56 -2.03 -17.09
N ARG A 49 -13.83 -2.29 -16.79
CA ARG A 49 -14.41 -3.65 -16.74
C ARG A 49 -14.23 -4.45 -18.03
N ALA A 50 -14.24 -3.78 -19.19
CA ALA A 50 -14.03 -4.42 -20.49
C ALA A 50 -12.65 -5.10 -20.61
N ASN A 51 -11.65 -4.63 -19.86
CA ASN A 51 -10.31 -5.18 -19.81
C ASN A 51 -9.99 -5.84 -18.45
N ALA A 52 -11.01 -6.22 -17.67
CA ALA A 52 -10.82 -6.79 -16.32
C ALA A 52 -9.90 -8.02 -16.32
N ALA A 53 -10.00 -8.89 -17.34
CA ALA A 53 -9.13 -10.06 -17.50
C ALA A 53 -7.63 -9.68 -17.59
N ALA A 54 -7.33 -8.51 -18.15
CA ALA A 54 -5.95 -8.03 -18.27
C ALA A 54 -5.36 -7.61 -16.91
N TYR A 55 -6.17 -7.41 -15.86
CA TYR A 55 -5.72 -7.09 -14.50
C TYR A 55 -5.29 -8.31 -13.68
N VAL A 56 -5.64 -9.54 -14.10
CA VAL A 56 -5.29 -10.78 -13.39
C VAL A 56 -3.78 -10.95 -13.26
N THR A 57 -3.30 -11.18 -12.04
CA THR A 57 -1.87 -11.35 -11.74
C THR A 57 -1.50 -12.76 -11.27
N GLY A 58 -2.48 -13.53 -10.79
CA GLY A 58 -2.22 -14.84 -10.18
C GLY A 58 -1.37 -14.76 -8.90
N ASP A 59 -0.74 -15.87 -8.55
CA ASP A 59 0.02 -16.06 -7.29
C ASP A 59 1.25 -15.16 -7.18
N ALA A 60 1.81 -14.70 -8.30
CA ALA A 60 2.93 -13.77 -8.29
C ALA A 60 2.54 -12.41 -7.70
N GLY A 61 1.26 -12.03 -7.83
CA GLY A 61 0.73 -10.76 -7.32
C GLY A 61 1.45 -9.52 -7.87
N LEU A 62 1.05 -8.33 -7.44
CA LEU A 62 1.83 -7.11 -7.62
C LEU A 62 2.79 -6.96 -6.45
N THR A 63 4.09 -6.83 -6.75
CA THR A 63 5.15 -6.66 -5.76
C THR A 63 6.00 -5.42 -6.07
N GLY A 64 5.72 -4.28 -5.43
CA GLY A 64 6.64 -3.13 -5.42
C GLY A 64 7.10 -2.57 -6.78
N TYR A 65 8.11 -1.71 -6.75
CA TYR A 65 8.63 -0.98 -7.92
C TYR A 65 9.46 -1.89 -8.85
N VAL A 66 9.17 -1.92 -10.15
CA VAL A 66 10.03 -2.57 -11.17
C VAL A 66 10.29 -1.60 -12.33
N SER A 67 11.57 -1.45 -12.68
CA SER A 67 12.03 -0.77 -13.90
C SER A 67 12.39 -1.83 -14.92
N THR A 68 11.70 -1.87 -16.05
CA THR A 68 11.89 -2.90 -17.06
C THR A 68 12.78 -2.44 -18.21
N THR A 69 13.99 -2.98 -18.26
CA THR A 69 14.56 -3.50 -19.51
C THR A 69 14.99 -4.94 -19.28
N SER A 70 14.29 -5.90 -19.88
CA SER A 70 14.74 -7.30 -19.94
C SER A 70 15.66 -7.48 -21.15
N PRO A 71 16.91 -7.95 -20.98
CA PRO A 71 17.85 -8.13 -22.10
C PRO A 71 17.47 -9.20 -23.13
N SER A 72 16.44 -10.02 -22.88
CA SER A 72 16.24 -11.30 -23.59
C SER A 72 14.99 -11.43 -24.47
N GLY A 73 14.16 -10.39 -24.62
CA GLY A 73 13.03 -10.38 -25.57
C GLY A 73 11.94 -11.46 -25.34
N THR A 74 11.93 -12.12 -24.18
CA THR A 74 10.92 -13.11 -23.78
C THR A 74 9.87 -12.43 -22.90
N PRO A 75 8.56 -12.81 -22.92
CA PRO A 75 7.58 -12.27 -21.99
C PRO A 75 7.96 -12.70 -20.57
N ALA A 76 8.64 -11.83 -19.85
CA ALA A 76 8.85 -11.98 -18.43
C ALA A 76 7.64 -11.37 -17.73
N TYR A 77 7.04 -12.10 -16.79
CA TYR A 77 6.12 -11.53 -15.80
C TYR A 77 6.95 -10.61 -14.89
N ASN A 78 7.30 -9.44 -15.41
CA ASN A 78 8.18 -8.49 -14.76
C ASN A 78 7.55 -7.12 -14.95
N PHE A 79 7.15 -6.57 -13.83
CA PHE A 79 6.04 -5.65 -13.71
C PHE A 79 6.25 -4.34 -14.48
N VAL A 80 5.32 -4.12 -15.41
CA VAL A 80 4.55 -2.89 -15.57
C VAL A 80 5.33 -1.58 -15.74
N SER A 81 5.29 -1.07 -16.97
CA SER A 81 5.75 0.28 -17.29
C SER A 81 4.84 1.35 -16.68
N CYS A 82 5.42 2.32 -15.97
CA CYS A 82 4.75 3.57 -15.57
C CYS A 82 4.66 4.59 -16.73
N ASP A 83 4.93 4.15 -17.97
CA ASP A 83 4.86 5.01 -19.15
C ASP A 83 3.42 5.47 -19.40
N PRO A 84 3.15 6.78 -19.47
CA PRO A 84 1.81 7.31 -19.75
C PRO A 84 1.26 6.92 -21.14
N VAL A 85 2.08 6.36 -22.03
CA VAL A 85 1.68 5.83 -23.34
C VAL A 85 1.28 4.34 -23.26
N ALA A 86 1.55 3.67 -22.13
CA ALA A 86 1.16 2.27 -21.92
C ALA A 86 -0.38 2.12 -21.79
N PRO A 87 -0.93 0.91 -22.01
CA PRO A 87 -2.32 0.61 -21.71
C PRO A 87 -2.71 1.00 -20.27
N LEU A 88 -3.96 1.42 -20.07
CA LEU A 88 -4.45 1.87 -18.75
C LEU A 88 -4.22 0.83 -17.64
N VAL A 89 -4.38 -0.45 -17.96
CA VAL A 89 -4.14 -1.59 -17.06
C VAL A 89 -2.71 -1.57 -16.52
N ASP A 90 -1.73 -1.28 -17.39
CA ASP A 90 -0.33 -1.21 -16.99
C ASP A 90 -0.10 0.05 -16.16
N GLN A 91 -0.66 1.20 -16.55
CA GLN A 91 -0.52 2.41 -15.71
C GLN A 91 -1.05 2.21 -14.29
N ASP A 92 -2.23 1.60 -14.15
CA ASP A 92 -2.85 1.30 -12.87
C ASP A 92 -2.00 0.33 -12.03
N ARG A 93 -1.55 -0.77 -12.64
CA ARG A 93 -0.68 -1.72 -11.95
C ARG A 93 0.65 -1.08 -11.53
N CYS A 94 1.17 -0.11 -12.29
CA CYS A 94 2.40 0.58 -11.93
C CYS A 94 2.17 1.44 -10.69
N ALA A 95 1.09 2.22 -10.70
CA ALA A 95 0.70 3.06 -9.58
C ALA A 95 0.50 2.22 -8.31
N TRP A 96 -0.16 1.07 -8.39
CA TRP A 96 -0.31 0.16 -7.26
C TRP A 96 1.01 -0.45 -6.81
N GLY A 97 1.87 -0.86 -7.74
CA GLY A 97 3.22 -1.33 -7.44
C GLY A 97 4.06 -0.28 -6.71
N GLN A 98 3.94 1.00 -7.10
CA GLN A 98 4.58 2.12 -6.40
C GLN A 98 4.02 2.31 -4.99
N LEU A 99 2.69 2.23 -4.80
CA LEU A 99 2.06 2.35 -3.49
C LEU A 99 2.45 1.20 -2.56
N LEU A 100 2.45 -0.04 -3.05
CA LEU A 100 2.87 -1.23 -2.31
C LEU A 100 4.36 -1.20 -1.98
N GLY A 101 5.19 -0.72 -2.92
CA GLY A 101 6.64 -0.64 -2.78
C GLY A 101 7.17 0.59 -2.07
N GLY A 102 6.30 1.51 -1.63
CA GLY A 102 6.72 2.78 -1.02
C GLY A 102 7.45 3.72 -1.97
N GLY A 103 7.17 3.67 -3.27
CA GLY A 103 7.78 4.57 -4.26
C GLY A 103 7.47 6.05 -4.02
N ASN A 104 6.37 6.34 -3.31
CA ASN A 104 5.91 7.70 -3.02
C ASN A 104 6.44 8.24 -1.68
N GLU A 105 7.07 7.40 -0.86
CA GLU A 105 7.48 7.75 0.50
C GLU A 105 8.90 7.23 0.73
N ARG A 106 9.83 8.14 1.06
CA ARG A 106 11.25 7.80 1.19
C ARG A 106 11.73 8.16 2.58
N ILE A 107 12.35 7.19 3.25
CA ILE A 107 13.15 7.45 4.45
C ILE A 107 14.60 7.41 4.00
N ASP A 108 15.29 8.53 4.18
CA ASP A 108 16.60 8.80 3.59
C ASP A 108 16.59 8.63 2.06
N ASN A 109 17.16 7.53 1.56
CA ASN A 109 17.23 7.20 0.14
C ASN A 109 16.62 5.83 -0.18
N ALA A 110 15.91 5.23 0.78
CA ALA A 110 15.18 3.98 0.61
C ALA A 110 13.68 4.26 0.52
N ASN A 111 13.01 3.53 -0.37
CA ASN A 111 11.55 3.52 -0.42
C ASN A 111 11.02 2.92 0.88
N ALA A 112 10.07 3.59 1.51
CA ALA A 112 9.46 3.21 2.77
C ALA A 112 7.96 2.99 2.53
N GLY A 113 7.56 1.75 2.28
CA GLY A 113 6.15 1.40 2.20
C GLY A 113 5.54 1.31 3.59
N VAL A 114 4.30 1.78 3.75
CA VAL A 114 3.55 1.59 5.00
C VAL A 114 3.15 0.11 5.20
N LEU A 115 3.09 -0.64 4.11
CA LEU A 115 2.75 -2.06 4.10
C LEU A 115 4.02 -2.90 3.90
N VAL A 116 4.58 -3.44 4.99
CA VAL A 116 5.77 -4.30 4.93
C VAL A 116 5.40 -5.64 4.28
N GLY A 117 6.04 -5.96 3.15
CA GLY A 117 5.86 -7.24 2.46
C GLY A 117 4.47 -7.43 1.83
N ALA A 118 3.73 -6.35 1.55
CA ALA A 118 2.43 -6.48 0.93
C ALA A 118 2.51 -6.89 -0.54
N ILE A 119 1.57 -7.75 -0.92
CA ILE A 119 1.40 -8.28 -2.27
C ILE A 119 -0.07 -8.04 -2.65
N GLY A 120 -0.31 -7.46 -3.83
CA GLY A 120 -1.66 -7.30 -4.35
C GLY A 120 -1.98 -8.37 -5.38
N CYS A 121 -2.69 -9.44 -5.02
CA CYS A 121 -3.07 -10.48 -5.99
C CYS A 121 -4.48 -10.23 -6.56
N ILE A 122 -4.61 -10.34 -7.88
CA ILE A 122 -5.88 -10.26 -8.60
C ILE A 122 -6.12 -11.60 -9.29
N TYR A 123 -7.26 -12.21 -9.01
CA TYR A 123 -7.70 -13.47 -9.59
C TYR A 123 -9.03 -13.27 -10.32
N GLU A 124 -9.19 -13.99 -11.42
CA GLU A 124 -10.51 -14.21 -11.99
C GLU A 124 -11.20 -15.31 -11.18
N LEU A 125 -12.48 -15.10 -10.87
CA LEU A 125 -13.31 -16.13 -10.28
C LEU A 125 -13.84 -16.97 -11.44
N ASP A 126 -13.31 -18.19 -11.60
CA ASP A 126 -13.89 -19.18 -12.51
C ASP A 126 -15.39 -19.32 -12.17
N THR A 127 -16.24 -19.08 -13.16
CA THR A 127 -17.71 -19.25 -13.07
C THR A 127 -18.11 -20.62 -13.56
#